data_AF-A0A6A5VEL9-F1
#
_entry.id   AF-A0A6A5VEL9-F1
#
_cell.length_a   1.000
_cell.length_b   1.000
_cell.length_c   1.000
_cell.angle_alpha   90.00
_cell.angle_beta   90.00
_cell.angle_gamma   90.00
#
_symmetry.space_group_name_H-M   'P 1'
#
loop_
_entity.id
_entity.type
_entity.pdbx_description
1 polymer ?
#
loop_
_entity_poly.entity_id
_entity_poly.type
_entity_poly.pdbx_seq_one_letter_code
_entity_poly.pdbx_strand_id
1 'polypeptide(L)'
;MARTKRNAASTSKSAKESRARTRTAASLKKKGKPKSRAKQQSRKAESASPEIKTLFFWDASDRVTGFLSPWYKAPFEDGEVTYQSVGHYIMAAKARLFNDKKALEKILASVSSDEHRALGNSVKGFKDSIWQEKVLCVASRANEQKFLHGRNAAALRKKLLPFADHELVYASPTDYLFGIGLSAEDAGDPKNIKNRKRWGRNLFGQSLSWCKKQTWNLANPAAAAAANAKFDVSVFDRPGMAIYW
;
A
#
# COMPACT_ATOMS: atom_id res chain seq x y z
N MET A 1 -61.94 17.05 28.55
CA MET A 1 -61.62 17.66 29.87
C MET A 1 -60.18 18.18 29.77
N ALA A 2 -59.96 19.51 29.77
CA ALA A 2 -59.42 20.30 30.90
C ALA A 2 -57.92 20.02 31.22
N ARG A 3 -57.03 20.98 31.49
CA ARG A 3 -57.11 22.47 31.56
C ARG A 3 -55.68 23.08 31.50
N THR A 4 -55.47 24.00 30.56
CA THR A 4 -54.87 25.36 30.68
C THR A 4 -53.92 25.75 31.83
N LYS A 5 -52.76 26.37 31.48
CA LYS A 5 -52.12 27.63 32.00
C LYS A 5 -50.75 27.83 31.29
N ARG A 6 -50.30 28.94 30.67
CA ARG A 6 -50.23 30.41 30.98
C ARG A 6 -49.36 30.69 32.23
N ASN A 7 -48.40 31.62 32.30
CA ASN A 7 -48.06 32.88 31.57
C ASN A 7 -46.50 33.11 31.58
N ALA A 8 -45.85 33.93 30.73
CA ALA A 8 -45.54 35.39 30.84
C ALA A 8 -45.02 35.85 32.24
N ALA A 9 -44.19 36.89 32.50
CA ALA A 9 -43.47 37.96 31.76
C ALA A 9 -42.53 38.70 32.80
N SER A 10 -41.64 39.68 32.55
CA SER A 10 -40.86 40.21 31.40
C SER A 10 -39.92 41.37 31.88
N THR A 11 -39.06 41.96 31.02
CA THR A 11 -38.27 43.23 31.21
C THR A 11 -37.09 43.21 32.22
N SER A 12 -36.11 44.14 32.25
CA SER A 12 -35.80 45.43 31.57
C SER A 12 -34.26 45.55 31.35
N LYS A 13 -33.68 46.11 30.27
CA LYS A 13 -33.71 47.49 29.68
C LYS A 13 -32.98 48.55 30.51
N SER A 14 -31.81 49.01 30.02
CA SER A 14 -31.36 50.40 30.19
C SER A 14 -30.38 50.81 29.08
N ALA A 15 -30.47 52.05 28.63
CA ALA A 15 -29.64 52.67 27.60
C ALA A 15 -29.26 54.09 28.03
N LYS A 16 -28.16 54.64 27.52
CA LYS A 16 -27.85 56.07 27.60
C LYS A 16 -27.01 56.52 26.41
N GLU A 17 -27.59 57.38 25.58
CA GLU A 17 -26.88 58.22 24.61
C GLU A 17 -26.33 59.48 25.31
N SER A 18 -25.35 60.16 24.69
CA SER A 18 -25.49 61.59 24.37
C SER A 18 -24.29 62.15 23.57
N ARG A 19 -24.62 63.00 22.57
CA ARG A 19 -23.96 64.26 22.10
C ARG A 19 -22.40 64.36 22.03
N ALA A 20 -21.79 65.14 21.13
CA ALA A 20 -22.17 65.81 19.88
C ALA A 20 -20.89 66.39 19.20
N ARG A 21 -20.99 66.77 17.92
CA ARG A 21 -20.21 67.74 17.09
C ARG A 21 -18.97 68.43 17.73
N THR A 22 -17.85 68.65 17.02
CA THR A 22 -17.70 69.70 15.97
C THR A 22 -16.38 69.54 15.16
N ARG A 23 -16.27 70.17 13.97
CA ARG A 23 -15.10 70.16 13.05
C ARG A 23 -14.09 71.27 13.41
N THR A 24 -12.77 71.03 13.28
CA THR A 24 -11.81 72.02 12.70
C THR A 24 -10.39 71.49 12.37
N ALA A 25 -9.84 72.05 11.28
CA ALA A 25 -8.45 72.50 11.06
C ALA A 25 -7.20 71.59 11.28
N ALA A 26 -6.63 71.16 10.15
CA ALA A 26 -5.30 71.53 9.63
C ALA A 26 -3.99 71.42 10.47
N SER A 27 -3.02 70.73 9.84
CA SER A 27 -1.56 70.97 9.85
C SER A 27 -0.76 70.75 11.14
N LEU A 28 0.21 69.82 11.08
CA LEU A 28 1.64 70.17 11.24
C LEU A 28 2.56 69.00 10.82
N LYS A 29 3.65 69.33 10.12
CA LYS A 29 4.68 68.39 9.66
C LYS A 29 5.53 67.87 10.84
N LYS A 30 5.98 66.61 10.79
CA LYS A 30 7.38 66.26 11.16
C LYS A 30 7.84 64.95 10.50
N LYS A 31 9.16 64.87 10.27
CA LYS A 31 9.83 63.91 9.38
C LYS A 31 10.06 62.56 10.08
N GLY A 32 9.89 61.47 9.33
CA GLY A 32 10.40 60.14 9.69
C GLY A 32 10.81 59.37 8.44
N LYS A 33 12.11 59.07 8.27
CA LYS A 33 12.62 58.20 7.19
C LYS A 33 12.39 56.71 7.54
N PRO A 34 12.43 55.79 6.57
CA PRO A 34 11.65 54.57 6.63
C PRO A 34 12.31 53.43 7.42
N LYS A 35 11.46 52.53 7.94
CA LYS A 35 11.83 51.13 8.18
C LYS A 35 10.81 50.22 7.49
N SER A 36 11.14 49.83 6.26
CA SER A 36 10.41 48.81 5.51
C SER A 36 10.54 47.46 6.23
N ARG A 37 9.51 47.07 6.98
CA ARG A 37 9.42 45.72 7.57
C ARG A 37 9.08 44.72 6.47
N ALA A 38 10.08 44.38 5.66
CA ALA A 38 9.97 43.37 4.62
C ALA A 38 9.51 42.04 5.24
N LYS A 39 8.33 41.59 4.84
CA LYS A 39 7.71 40.35 5.33
C LYS A 39 8.43 39.19 4.65
N GLN A 40 9.48 38.67 5.29
CA GLN A 40 10.21 37.48 4.81
C GLN A 40 9.28 36.26 4.82
N GLN A 41 8.60 36.07 3.69
CA GLN A 41 7.74 34.94 3.45
C GLN A 41 8.63 33.80 2.94
N SER A 42 9.16 33.02 3.89
CA SER A 42 9.98 31.85 3.61
C SER A 42 9.16 30.80 2.86
N ARG A 43 9.17 30.88 1.53
CA ARG A 43 8.80 29.77 0.66
C ARG A 43 9.81 28.64 0.90
N LYS A 44 9.51 27.76 1.86
CA LYS A 44 10.02 26.39 1.78
C LYS A 44 9.54 25.86 0.44
N ALA A 45 10.46 25.67 -0.49
CA ALA A 45 10.24 24.82 -1.63
C ALA A 45 10.08 23.41 -1.05
N GLU A 46 8.83 23.02 -0.79
CA GLU A 46 8.46 21.64 -0.60
C GLU A 46 8.82 20.94 -1.91
N SER A 47 9.95 20.24 -1.91
CA SER A 47 10.40 19.47 -3.05
C SER A 47 9.33 18.43 -3.33
N ALA A 48 8.55 18.66 -4.38
CA ALA A 48 7.51 17.74 -4.81
C ALA A 48 8.18 16.41 -5.17
N SER A 49 8.20 15.47 -4.22
CA SER A 49 8.52 14.08 -4.49
C SER A 49 7.65 13.63 -5.66
N PRO A 50 8.21 12.96 -6.68
CA PRO A 50 7.43 12.52 -7.82
C PRO A 50 6.23 11.70 -7.33
N GLU A 51 5.03 12.04 -7.82
CA GLU A 51 3.79 11.42 -7.37
C GLU A 51 3.81 9.92 -7.71
N ILE A 52 3.99 9.08 -6.69
CA ILE A 52 4.09 7.64 -6.86
C ILE A 52 2.69 7.11 -7.21
N LYS A 53 2.48 6.80 -8.50
CA LYS A 53 1.26 6.14 -8.98
C LYS A 53 1.06 4.85 -8.19
N THR A 54 -0.10 4.68 -7.58
CA THR A 54 -0.42 3.49 -6.78
C THR A 54 -1.42 2.62 -7.55
N LEU A 55 -1.17 1.32 -7.63
CA LEU A 55 -2.08 0.33 -8.19
C LEU A 55 -2.53 -0.63 -7.08
N PHE A 56 -3.81 -0.55 -6.73
CA PHE A 56 -4.45 -1.49 -5.82
C PHE A 56 -4.86 -2.76 -6.57
N PHE A 57 -4.67 -3.93 -5.95
CA PHE A 57 -5.11 -5.22 -6.48
C PHE A 57 -5.44 -6.18 -5.32
N TRP A 58 -6.34 -7.13 -5.54
CA TRP A 58 -6.73 -8.07 -4.49
C TRP A 58 -7.16 -9.43 -5.06
N ASP A 59 -8.36 -9.49 -5.63
CA ASP A 59 -8.98 -10.75 -6.04
C ASP A 59 -8.45 -11.28 -7.39
N ALA A 60 -8.43 -12.60 -7.56
CA ALA A 60 -7.92 -13.24 -8.76
C ALA A 60 -8.89 -13.17 -9.96
N SER A 61 -10.18 -12.91 -9.73
CA SER A 61 -11.20 -12.74 -10.77
C SER A 61 -11.20 -11.36 -11.43
N ASP A 62 -10.50 -10.39 -10.86
CA ASP A 62 -10.36 -9.05 -11.44
C ASP A 62 -9.68 -9.13 -12.83
N ARG A 63 -10.37 -8.59 -13.84
CA ARG A 63 -9.95 -8.71 -15.24
C ARG A 63 -8.68 -7.92 -15.57
N VAL A 64 -8.41 -6.84 -14.84
CA VAL A 64 -7.32 -5.89 -15.09
C VAL A 64 -6.11 -6.24 -14.24
N THR A 65 -6.30 -6.37 -12.93
CA THR A 65 -5.26 -6.51 -11.91
C THR A 65 -5.18 -7.91 -11.31
N GLY A 66 -6.19 -8.77 -11.51
CA GLY A 66 -6.26 -10.09 -10.85
C GLY A 66 -5.08 -11.01 -11.15
N PHE A 67 -4.39 -10.80 -12.28
CA PHE A 67 -3.13 -11.49 -12.60
C PHE A 67 -2.00 -11.24 -11.58
N LEU A 68 -2.08 -10.16 -10.80
CA LEU A 68 -1.16 -9.86 -9.68
C LEU A 68 -1.49 -10.69 -8.43
N SER A 69 -2.76 -11.07 -8.22
CA SER A 69 -3.22 -11.79 -7.03
C SER A 69 -2.39 -13.06 -6.76
N PRO A 70 -2.09 -13.39 -5.49
CA PRO A 70 -1.43 -14.66 -5.15
C PRO A 70 -2.25 -15.88 -5.61
N TRP A 71 -3.58 -15.76 -5.62
CA TRP A 71 -4.50 -16.85 -5.95
C TRP A 71 -4.77 -17.01 -7.45
N TYR A 72 -4.21 -16.14 -8.29
CA TYR A 72 -4.34 -16.25 -9.74
C TYR A 72 -3.70 -17.54 -10.27
N LYS A 73 -4.49 -18.33 -10.99
CA LYS A 73 -4.05 -19.61 -11.56
C LYS A 73 -3.12 -19.39 -12.75
N ALA A 74 -1.82 -19.39 -12.47
CA ALA A 74 -0.76 -19.35 -13.46
C ALA A 74 0.32 -20.36 -13.02
N PRO A 75 0.22 -21.63 -13.47
CA PRO A 75 1.12 -22.67 -12.98
C PRO A 75 2.58 -22.43 -13.33
N PHE A 76 3.47 -22.77 -12.41
CA PHE A 76 4.92 -22.70 -12.53
C PHE A 76 5.58 -23.84 -11.75
N GLU A 77 6.85 -24.08 -12.05
CA GLU A 77 7.69 -25.11 -11.42
C GLU A 77 8.74 -24.45 -10.51
N ASP A 78 9.10 -25.08 -9.39
CA ASP A 78 10.26 -24.71 -8.57
C ASP A 78 10.87 -26.02 -8.03
N GLY A 79 12.03 -26.39 -8.58
CA GLY A 79 12.52 -27.77 -8.51
C GLY A 79 11.58 -28.72 -9.27
N GLU A 80 11.35 -29.91 -8.71
CA GLU A 80 10.50 -30.95 -9.30
C GLU A 80 8.98 -30.74 -9.03
N VAL A 81 8.60 -29.65 -8.34
CA VAL A 81 7.22 -29.43 -7.89
C VAL A 81 6.53 -28.37 -8.75
N THR A 82 5.39 -28.72 -9.32
CA THR A 82 4.48 -27.77 -10.00
C THR A 82 3.49 -27.18 -9.00
N TYR A 83 3.41 -25.84 -8.95
CA TYR A 83 2.43 -25.10 -8.15
C TYR A 83 1.39 -24.48 -9.07
N GLN A 84 0.12 -24.46 -8.62
CA GLN A 84 -0.99 -23.91 -9.41
C GLN A 84 -1.06 -22.38 -9.37
N SER A 85 -0.53 -21.78 -8.32
CA SER A 85 -0.55 -20.34 -8.04
C SER A 85 0.55 -19.98 -7.05
N VAL A 86 0.80 -18.68 -6.87
CA VAL A 86 1.73 -18.18 -5.84
C VAL A 86 1.22 -18.47 -4.44
N GLY A 87 -0.10 -18.41 -4.23
CA GLY A 87 -0.75 -18.78 -2.98
C GLY A 87 -0.49 -20.25 -2.61
N HIS A 88 -0.61 -21.18 -3.57
CA HIS A 88 -0.25 -22.59 -3.35
C HIS A 88 1.20 -22.70 -2.86
N TYR A 89 2.16 -22.10 -3.58
CA TYR A 89 3.57 -22.11 -3.17
C TYR A 89 3.79 -21.59 -1.75
N ILE A 90 3.22 -20.42 -1.41
CA ILE A 90 3.39 -19.79 -0.10
C ILE A 90 2.88 -20.72 1.02
N MET A 91 1.75 -21.41 0.83
CA MET A 91 1.22 -22.34 1.83
C MET A 91 2.10 -23.60 1.96
N ALA A 92 2.62 -24.15 0.85
CA ALA A 92 3.55 -25.28 0.88
C ALA A 92 4.88 -24.90 1.57
N ALA A 93 5.42 -23.71 1.27
CA ALA A 93 6.61 -23.18 1.91
C ALA A 93 6.40 -22.92 3.42
N LYS A 94 5.20 -22.47 3.83
CA LYS A 94 4.82 -22.37 5.25
C LYS A 94 4.89 -23.74 5.94
N ALA A 95 4.33 -24.79 5.33
CA ALA A 95 4.38 -26.14 5.87
C ALA A 95 5.82 -26.69 5.98
N ARG A 96 6.68 -26.43 4.96
CA ARG A 96 8.13 -26.75 5.02
C ARG A 96 8.84 -26.03 6.17
N LEU A 97 8.62 -24.72 6.31
CA LEU A 97 9.30 -23.89 7.31
C LEU A 97 9.03 -24.35 8.75
N PHE A 98 7.83 -24.88 9.02
CA PHE A 98 7.45 -25.41 10.34
C PHE A 98 7.50 -26.95 10.42
N ASN A 99 8.12 -27.60 9.43
CA ASN A 99 8.34 -29.06 9.35
C ASN A 99 7.05 -29.91 9.43
N ASP A 100 5.90 -29.37 9.03
CA ASP A 100 4.63 -30.09 8.98
C ASP A 100 4.49 -30.84 7.64
N LYS A 101 5.14 -32.00 7.57
CA LYS A 101 5.12 -32.88 6.38
C LYS A 101 3.71 -33.30 5.98
N LYS A 102 2.81 -33.53 6.95
CA LYS A 102 1.42 -33.94 6.68
C LYS A 102 0.58 -32.80 6.10
N ALA A 103 0.81 -31.56 6.54
CA ALA A 103 0.20 -30.41 5.88
C ALA A 103 0.79 -30.19 4.48
N LEU A 104 2.12 -30.33 4.32
CA LEU A 104 2.80 -30.18 3.03
C LEU A 104 2.25 -31.14 1.97
N GLU A 105 2.17 -32.44 2.27
CA GLU A 105 1.60 -33.46 1.37
C GLU A 105 0.19 -33.09 0.91
N LYS A 106 -0.69 -32.68 1.84
CA LYS A 106 -2.06 -32.27 1.54
C LYS A 106 -2.14 -31.00 0.70
N ILE A 107 -1.27 -30.02 0.97
CA ILE A 107 -1.23 -28.76 0.22
C ILE A 107 -0.80 -29.03 -1.23
N LEU A 108 0.26 -29.82 -1.42
CA LEU A 108 0.77 -30.17 -2.75
C LEU A 108 -0.24 -30.98 -3.58
N ALA A 109 -1.05 -31.81 -2.92
CA ALA A 109 -2.11 -32.59 -3.57
C ALA A 109 -3.39 -31.78 -3.87
N SER A 110 -3.61 -30.63 -3.23
CA SER A 110 -4.86 -29.86 -3.38
C SER A 110 -4.83 -28.87 -4.53
N VAL A 111 -6.01 -28.53 -5.06
CA VAL A 111 -6.13 -27.87 -6.38
C VAL A 111 -6.73 -26.47 -6.27
N SER A 112 -7.62 -26.22 -5.32
CA SER A 112 -8.31 -24.94 -5.14
C SER A 112 -7.59 -24.00 -4.17
N SER A 113 -7.73 -22.69 -4.39
CA SER A 113 -7.19 -21.64 -3.51
C SER A 113 -7.73 -21.73 -2.09
N ASP A 114 -8.96 -22.22 -1.91
CA ASP A 114 -9.62 -22.30 -0.62
C ASP A 114 -9.08 -23.49 0.19
N GLU A 115 -8.81 -24.63 -0.45
CA GLU A 115 -8.06 -25.73 0.16
C GLU A 115 -6.65 -25.29 0.54
N HIS A 116 -5.91 -24.61 -0.35
CA HIS A 116 -4.56 -24.10 -0.05
C HIS A 116 -4.59 -23.20 1.19
N ARG A 117 -5.55 -22.28 1.27
CA ARG A 117 -5.71 -21.35 2.39
C ARG A 117 -6.11 -22.06 3.69
N ALA A 118 -7.07 -22.99 3.63
CA ALA A 118 -7.53 -23.74 4.81
C ALA A 118 -6.42 -24.63 5.41
N LEU A 119 -5.72 -25.37 4.55
CA LEU A 119 -4.59 -26.20 4.95
C LEU A 119 -3.41 -25.36 5.46
N GLY A 120 -3.09 -24.27 4.77
CA GLY A 120 -2.04 -23.33 5.18
C GLY A 120 -2.31 -22.63 6.51
N ASN A 121 -3.59 -22.39 6.85
CA ASN A 121 -3.99 -21.90 8.17
C ASN A 121 -3.88 -22.97 9.28
N SER A 122 -3.89 -24.25 8.91
CA SER A 122 -3.83 -25.40 9.82
C SER A 122 -2.42 -26.01 9.99
N VAL A 123 -1.37 -25.37 9.44
CA VAL A 123 0.03 -25.80 9.58
C VAL A 123 0.45 -25.81 11.06
N LYS A 124 0.91 -26.98 11.53
CA LYS A 124 1.40 -27.17 12.90
C LYS A 124 2.78 -26.53 13.10
N GLY A 125 3.10 -26.21 14.36
CA GLY A 125 4.37 -25.60 14.72
C GLY A 125 4.55 -24.14 14.27
N PHE A 126 3.50 -23.52 13.69
CA PHE A 126 3.52 -22.13 13.22
C PHE A 126 3.96 -21.17 14.33
N LYS A 127 4.98 -20.35 14.02
CA LYS A 127 5.44 -19.25 14.85
C LYS A 127 5.42 -17.97 14.02
N ASP A 128 4.58 -17.03 14.44
CA ASP A 128 4.30 -15.83 13.67
C ASP A 128 5.55 -14.95 13.43
N SER A 129 6.41 -14.78 14.44
CA SER A 129 7.67 -14.03 14.30
C SER A 129 8.57 -14.57 13.17
N ILE A 130 8.82 -15.89 13.17
CA ILE A 130 9.60 -16.56 12.12
C ILE A 130 8.93 -16.40 10.76
N TRP A 131 7.60 -16.49 10.70
CA TRP A 131 6.87 -16.28 9.45
C TRP A 131 7.01 -14.84 8.94
N GLN A 132 6.84 -13.84 9.80
CA GLN A 132 6.96 -12.42 9.47
C GLN A 132 8.35 -12.01 8.93
N GLU A 133 9.40 -12.78 9.26
CA GLU A 133 10.76 -12.63 8.72
C GLU A 133 10.92 -13.29 7.34
N LYS A 134 10.37 -14.50 7.15
CA LYS A 134 10.62 -15.34 5.95
C LYS A 134 9.61 -15.15 4.82
N VAL A 135 8.40 -14.72 5.14
CA VAL A 135 7.25 -14.65 4.20
C VAL A 135 7.54 -13.78 2.97
N LEU A 136 8.29 -12.69 3.12
CA LEU A 136 8.66 -11.82 1.99
C LEU A 136 9.56 -12.58 0.98
N CYS A 137 10.56 -13.34 1.45
CA CYS A 137 11.42 -14.16 0.57
C CYS A 137 10.58 -15.19 -0.19
N VAL A 138 9.74 -15.92 0.55
CA VAL A 138 8.86 -16.98 0.03
C VAL A 138 7.93 -16.45 -1.06
N ALA A 139 7.26 -15.31 -0.81
CA ALA A 139 6.39 -14.68 -1.80
C ALA A 139 7.17 -14.14 -3.02
N SER A 140 8.39 -13.65 -2.82
CA SER A 140 9.22 -13.08 -3.90
C SER A 140 9.73 -14.16 -4.84
N ARG A 141 10.23 -15.29 -4.31
CA ARG A 141 10.62 -16.47 -5.10
C ARG A 141 9.44 -17.02 -5.90
N ALA A 142 8.27 -17.14 -5.27
CA ALA A 142 7.06 -17.59 -5.95
C ALA A 142 6.62 -16.65 -7.08
N ASN A 143 6.65 -15.34 -6.84
CA ASN A 143 6.36 -14.35 -7.87
C ASN A 143 7.41 -14.36 -8.98
N GLU A 144 8.69 -14.55 -8.66
CA GLU A 144 9.75 -14.70 -9.67
C GLU A 144 9.48 -15.89 -10.58
N GLN A 145 9.18 -17.06 -10.02
CA GLN A 145 8.84 -18.24 -10.82
C GLN A 145 7.59 -17.99 -11.69
N LYS A 146 6.54 -17.35 -11.15
CA LYS A 146 5.33 -16.98 -11.92
C LYS A 146 5.61 -15.98 -13.06
N PHE A 147 6.40 -14.94 -12.82
CA PHE A 147 6.55 -13.79 -13.73
C PHE A 147 7.81 -13.84 -14.61
N LEU A 148 8.87 -14.55 -14.23
CA LEU A 148 10.12 -14.62 -15.02
C LEU A 148 10.25 -15.96 -15.76
N HIS A 149 10.05 -17.08 -15.07
CA HIS A 149 10.49 -18.41 -15.54
C HIS A 149 9.35 -19.35 -16.00
N GLY A 150 8.15 -19.23 -15.43
CA GLY A 150 7.02 -20.11 -15.71
C GLY A 150 6.45 -19.99 -17.14
N ARG A 151 5.66 -20.97 -17.57
CA ARG A 151 5.16 -21.09 -18.96
C ARG A 151 4.35 -19.87 -19.43
N ASN A 152 3.65 -19.19 -18.50
CA ASN A 152 2.86 -17.98 -18.78
C ASN A 152 3.66 -16.66 -18.61
N ALA A 153 4.93 -16.73 -18.23
CA ALA A 153 5.70 -15.58 -17.75
C ALA A 153 5.79 -14.45 -18.78
N ALA A 154 6.03 -14.75 -20.07
CA ALA A 154 6.09 -13.72 -21.12
C ALA A 154 4.78 -12.91 -21.24
N ALA A 155 3.63 -13.57 -21.20
CA ALA A 155 2.32 -12.92 -21.23
C ALA A 155 2.04 -12.12 -19.95
N LEU A 156 2.42 -12.64 -18.79
CA LEU A 156 2.29 -11.96 -17.50
C LEU A 156 3.21 -10.73 -17.39
N ARG A 157 4.44 -10.78 -17.92
CA ARG A 157 5.33 -9.61 -18.02
C ARG A 157 4.74 -8.53 -18.93
N LYS A 158 4.14 -8.91 -20.06
CA LYS A 158 3.45 -7.95 -20.94
C LYS A 158 2.29 -7.24 -20.22
N LYS A 159 1.58 -7.93 -19.32
CA LYS A 159 0.55 -7.32 -18.43
C LYS A 159 1.15 -6.49 -17.29
N LEU A 160 2.32 -6.85 -16.77
CA LEU A 160 2.99 -6.15 -15.66
C LEU A 160 3.72 -4.87 -16.10
N LEU A 161 4.25 -4.83 -17.33
CA LEU A 161 5.10 -3.74 -17.84
C LEU A 161 4.46 -2.33 -17.74
N PRO A 162 3.16 -2.12 -18.05
CA PRO A 162 2.50 -0.81 -17.87
C PRO A 162 2.47 -0.31 -16.43
N PHE A 163 2.63 -1.21 -15.45
CA PHE A 163 2.61 -0.91 -14.02
C PHE A 163 4.00 -0.98 -13.38
N ALA A 164 5.07 -1.05 -14.18
CA ALA A 164 6.42 -1.16 -13.66
C ALA A 164 6.82 0.09 -12.84
N ASP A 165 6.35 1.28 -13.19
CA ASP A 165 6.53 2.52 -12.42
C ASP A 165 5.54 2.71 -11.26
N HIS A 166 4.53 1.85 -11.10
CA HIS A 166 3.52 1.98 -10.05
C HIS A 166 3.91 1.26 -8.76
N GLU A 167 3.59 1.81 -7.59
CA GLU A 167 3.59 1.03 -6.36
C GLU A 167 2.44 0.01 -6.41
N LEU A 168 2.75 -1.27 -6.20
CA LEU A 168 1.74 -2.33 -6.18
C LEU A 168 1.29 -2.56 -4.74
N VAL A 169 -0.02 -2.45 -4.49
CA VAL A 169 -0.61 -2.52 -3.15
C VAL A 169 -1.66 -3.63 -3.10
N TYR A 170 -1.40 -4.65 -2.28
CA TYR A 170 -2.33 -5.76 -2.08
C TYR A 170 -3.45 -5.34 -1.12
N ALA A 171 -4.57 -4.91 -1.69
CA ALA A 171 -5.72 -4.32 -1.01
C ALA A 171 -6.69 -5.39 -0.46
N SER A 172 -6.15 -6.30 0.35
CA SER A 172 -6.94 -7.30 1.07
C SER A 172 -7.54 -6.71 2.34
N PRO A 173 -8.88 -6.65 2.49
CA PRO A 173 -9.54 -5.97 3.62
C PRO A 173 -9.22 -6.56 5.00
N THR A 174 -8.86 -7.84 5.07
CA THR A 174 -8.67 -8.59 6.33
C THR A 174 -7.22 -8.99 6.60
N ASP A 175 -6.29 -8.68 5.71
CA ASP A 175 -4.89 -9.08 5.81
C ASP A 175 -3.98 -7.85 6.00
N TYR A 176 -3.38 -7.75 7.20
CA TYR A 176 -2.48 -6.67 7.60
C TYR A 176 -0.99 -7.03 7.45
N LEU A 177 -0.65 -8.24 6.99
CA LEU A 177 0.73 -8.71 6.83
C LEU A 177 1.12 -8.76 5.35
N PHE A 178 0.43 -9.57 4.55
CA PHE A 178 0.59 -9.56 3.10
C PHE A 178 -0.04 -8.31 2.49
N GLY A 179 -1.19 -7.89 3.02
CA GLY A 179 -1.97 -6.77 2.53
C GLY A 179 -1.89 -5.51 3.39
N ILE A 180 -2.81 -4.59 3.11
CA ILE A 180 -2.95 -3.32 3.83
C ILE A 180 -4.12 -3.25 4.82
N GLY A 181 -4.94 -4.30 4.92
CA GLY A 181 -6.12 -4.33 5.81
C GLY A 181 -7.23 -3.36 5.42
N LEU A 182 -7.33 -3.04 4.12
CA LEU A 182 -8.34 -2.17 3.51
C LEU A 182 -8.72 -2.74 2.13
N SER A 183 -9.95 -2.47 1.67
CA SER A 183 -10.36 -2.70 0.28
C SER A 183 -9.64 -1.75 -0.68
N ALA A 184 -9.73 -2.00 -1.99
CA ALA A 184 -9.14 -1.10 -2.99
C ALA A 184 -9.85 0.26 -3.00
N GLU A 185 -11.16 0.24 -2.78
CA GLU A 185 -12.05 1.39 -2.68
C GLU A 185 -11.70 2.25 -1.44
N ASP A 186 -11.62 1.62 -0.26
CA ASP A 186 -11.26 2.31 0.98
C ASP A 186 -9.83 2.86 0.91
N ALA A 187 -8.88 2.08 0.39
CA ALA A 187 -7.50 2.52 0.24
C ALA A 187 -7.35 3.68 -0.75
N GLY A 188 -8.28 3.82 -1.69
CA GLY A 188 -8.39 4.93 -2.64
C GLY A 188 -8.97 6.23 -2.05
N ASP A 189 -9.63 6.20 -0.88
CA ASP A 189 -10.12 7.44 -0.24
C ASP A 189 -8.94 8.38 0.07
N PRO A 190 -8.97 9.66 -0.35
CA PRO A 190 -7.92 10.64 -0.07
C PRO A 190 -7.50 10.77 1.41
N LYS A 191 -8.37 10.44 2.37
CA LYS A 191 -8.07 10.38 3.81
C LYS A 191 -7.18 9.18 4.15
N ASN A 192 -7.43 8.03 3.53
CA ASN A 192 -6.67 6.80 3.76
C ASN A 192 -5.33 6.83 3.01
N ILE A 193 -5.30 7.38 1.78
CA ILE A 193 -4.05 7.68 1.05
C ILE A 193 -3.15 8.62 1.86
N LYS A 194 -3.71 9.63 2.53
CA LYS A 194 -2.93 10.54 3.40
C LYS A 194 -2.44 9.90 4.70
N ASN A 195 -2.95 8.72 5.07
CA ASN A 195 -2.67 8.08 6.36
C ASN A 195 -2.13 6.65 6.23
N ARG A 196 -1.20 6.43 5.28
CA ARG A 196 -0.56 5.14 4.99
C ARG A 196 0.13 4.49 6.21
N LYS A 197 0.44 5.27 7.26
CA LYS A 197 0.93 4.76 8.55
C LYS A 197 -0.04 3.80 9.27
N ARG A 198 -1.33 3.82 8.91
CA ARG A 198 -2.36 2.92 9.44
C ARG A 198 -2.56 1.65 8.59
N TRP A 199 -1.90 1.56 7.43
CA TRP A 199 -2.02 0.40 6.55
C TRP A 199 -1.25 -0.78 7.12
N GLY A 200 -1.70 -1.99 6.78
CA GLY A 200 -0.92 -3.21 6.91
C GLY A 200 0.39 -3.18 6.11
N ARG A 201 1.24 -4.19 6.33
CA ARG A 201 2.64 -4.21 5.88
C ARG A 201 2.82 -4.32 4.36
N ASN A 202 1.79 -4.64 3.57
CA ASN A 202 1.87 -4.79 2.10
C ASN A 202 3.03 -5.70 1.62
N LEU A 203 3.37 -6.76 2.35
CA LEU A 203 4.51 -7.61 1.98
C LEU A 203 4.30 -8.32 0.63
N PHE A 204 3.05 -8.58 0.24
CA PHE A 204 2.80 -9.18 -1.07
C PHE A 204 3.06 -8.19 -2.21
N GLY A 205 2.62 -6.92 -2.08
CA GLY A 205 2.95 -5.87 -3.03
C GLY A 205 4.46 -5.64 -3.16
N GLN A 206 5.19 -5.61 -2.04
CA GLN A 206 6.66 -5.52 -2.01
C GLN A 206 7.35 -6.71 -2.68
N SER A 207 6.82 -7.93 -2.54
CA SER A 207 7.41 -9.13 -3.15
C SER A 207 7.43 -9.11 -4.69
N LEU A 208 6.63 -8.24 -5.31
CA LEU A 208 6.61 -8.05 -6.77
C LEU A 208 7.69 -7.08 -7.26
N SER A 209 8.36 -6.31 -6.38
CA SER A 209 9.32 -5.26 -6.78
C SER A 209 10.47 -5.78 -7.65
N TRP A 210 11.00 -6.98 -7.35
CA TRP A 210 12.02 -7.63 -8.18
C TRP A 210 11.48 -7.97 -9.58
N CYS A 211 10.29 -8.59 -9.65
CA CYS A 211 9.63 -8.95 -10.90
C CYS A 211 9.35 -7.73 -11.79
N LYS A 212 8.94 -6.60 -11.19
CA LYS A 212 8.76 -5.32 -11.89
C LYS A 212 10.07 -4.80 -12.48
N LYS A 213 11.14 -4.77 -11.68
CA LYS A 213 12.48 -4.32 -12.10
C LYS A 213 13.00 -5.15 -13.26
N GLN A 214 12.93 -6.48 -13.16
CA GLN A 214 13.38 -7.37 -14.23
C GLN A 214 12.49 -7.29 -15.49
N THR A 215 11.18 -7.15 -15.33
CA THR A 215 10.26 -6.89 -16.46
C THR A 215 10.61 -5.60 -17.20
N TRP A 216 10.96 -4.54 -16.46
CA TRP A 216 11.39 -3.27 -17.07
C TRP A 216 12.77 -3.39 -17.74
N ASN A 217 13.74 -4.05 -17.11
CA ASN A 217 15.07 -4.30 -17.70
C ASN A 217 14.98 -5.03 -19.04
N LEU A 218 14.21 -6.12 -19.09
CA LEU A 218 14.01 -6.92 -20.30
C LEU A 218 13.34 -6.13 -21.44
N ALA A 219 12.49 -5.16 -21.10
CA ALA A 219 11.85 -4.27 -22.07
C ALA A 219 12.71 -3.04 -22.44
N ASN A 220 13.74 -2.71 -21.65
CA ASN A 220 14.57 -1.51 -21.80
C ASN A 220 16.07 -1.85 -21.64
N PRO A 221 16.64 -2.76 -22.44
CA PRO A 221 17.99 -3.29 -22.21
C PRO A 221 19.07 -2.20 -22.23
N ALA A 222 18.94 -1.21 -23.13
CA ALA A 222 19.85 -0.06 -23.21
C ALA A 222 19.80 0.88 -21.98
N ALA A 223 18.77 0.78 -21.15
CA ALA A 223 18.57 1.62 -19.97
C ALA A 223 18.64 0.82 -18.65
N ALA A 224 19.02 -0.46 -18.67
CA ALA A 224 19.04 -1.33 -17.49
C ALA A 224 19.90 -0.79 -16.33
N ALA A 225 21.00 -0.07 -16.62
CA ALA A 225 21.81 0.60 -15.61
C ALA A 225 21.04 1.69 -14.82
N ALA A 226 20.08 2.36 -15.47
CA ALA A 226 19.23 3.37 -14.82
C ALA A 226 18.09 2.77 -13.97
N ALA A 227 17.86 1.45 -14.05
CA ALA A 227 16.81 0.77 -13.27
C ALA A 227 17.00 0.93 -11.76
N ASN A 228 18.25 0.99 -11.28
CA ASN A 228 18.55 1.14 -9.85
C ASN A 228 18.03 2.46 -9.25
N ALA A 229 17.90 3.51 -10.06
CA ALA A 229 17.30 4.79 -9.63
C ALA A 229 15.76 4.80 -9.69
N LYS A 230 15.15 3.85 -10.42
CA LYS A 230 13.70 3.79 -10.67
C LYS A 230 12.98 2.73 -9.80
N PHE A 231 13.69 1.68 -9.39
CA PHE A 231 13.14 0.56 -8.63
C PHE A 231 13.87 0.41 -7.30
N ASP A 232 13.23 0.86 -6.23
CA ASP A 232 13.66 0.51 -4.87
C ASP A 232 13.47 -0.99 -4.64
N VAL A 233 14.59 -1.67 -4.50
CA VAL A 233 14.70 -3.10 -4.17
C VAL A 233 15.41 -3.32 -2.84
N SER A 234 15.70 -2.25 -2.09
CA SER A 234 16.37 -2.31 -0.77
C SER A 234 15.60 -3.11 0.28
N VAL A 235 14.31 -3.34 0.04
CA VAL A 235 13.48 -4.27 0.80
C VAL A 235 14.06 -5.70 0.85
N PHE A 236 14.87 -6.09 -0.14
CA PHE A 236 15.55 -7.38 -0.23
C PHE A 236 16.97 -7.37 0.38
N ASP A 237 17.56 -6.21 0.67
CA ASP A 237 18.92 -6.06 1.21
C ASP A 237 18.99 -6.34 2.73
N ARG A 238 18.00 -7.05 3.29
CA ARG A 238 17.91 -7.35 4.72
C ARG A 238 18.83 -8.54 5.07
N PRO A 239 19.59 -8.48 6.18
CA PRO A 239 20.36 -9.61 6.68
C PRO A 239 19.48 -10.87 6.80
N GLY A 240 19.94 -11.99 6.22
CA GLY A 240 19.22 -13.26 6.26
C GLY A 240 18.15 -13.47 5.18
N MET A 241 18.07 -12.61 4.16
CA MET A 241 17.26 -12.85 2.94
C MET A 241 18.05 -13.51 1.78
N ALA A 242 19.38 -13.54 1.84
CA ALA A 242 20.23 -14.15 0.81
C ALA A 242 20.12 -15.69 0.70
N ILE A 243 19.52 -16.36 1.69
CA ILE A 243 19.44 -17.83 1.83
C ILE A 243 18.28 -18.49 1.07
N TYR A 244 17.71 -17.83 0.06
CA TYR A 244 16.64 -18.36 -0.81
C TYR A 244 16.87 -18.06 -2.31
N TRP A 245 18.11 -17.80 -2.70
CA TRP A 245 18.56 -17.73 -4.09
C TRP A 245 19.19 -19.06 -4.50
#